data_AF-A0A1V5UQC3-F1
#
_entry.id   AF-A0A1V5UQC3-F1
#
_cell.length_a   1.000
_cell.length_b   1.000
_cell.length_c   1.000
_cell.angle_alpha   90.00
_cell.angle_beta   90.00
_cell.angle_gamma   90.00
#
_symmetry.space_group_name_H-M   'P 1'
#
loop_
_entity.id
_entity.type
_entity.pdbx_description
1 polymer ?
#
loop_
_entity_poly.entity_id
_entity_poly.type
_entity_poly.pdbx_seq_one_letter_code
_entity_poly.pdbx_strand_id
1 'polypeptide(L)'
;MDKLDAICILLMAIGESLKKIDKITDGQLLVKYSQVDWKGLKGLRDIIGHQYFDINAEAIIQTCKTDIPLLKDTLLKIITEE
;
A
#
# COMPACT_ATOMS: atom_id res chain seq x y z
N MET A 1 -10.46 15.11 13.20
CA MET A 1 -10.04 13.96 12.40
C MET A 1 -9.54 12.92 13.37
N ASP A 2 -10.20 11.76 13.41
CA ASP A 2 -9.76 10.64 14.25
C ASP A 2 -8.42 10.11 13.70
N LYS A 3 -7.59 9.49 14.56
CA LYS A 3 -6.29 8.95 14.16
C LYS A 3 -6.43 7.89 13.08
N LEU A 4 -7.52 7.12 13.10
CA LEU A 4 -7.82 6.12 12.09
C LEU A 4 -8.10 6.75 10.72
N ASP A 5 -8.85 7.85 10.66
CA ASP A 5 -9.15 8.57 9.42
C ASP A 5 -7.87 9.03 8.72
N ALA A 6 -6.94 9.60 9.50
CA ALA A 6 -5.65 10.05 8.98
C ALA A 6 -4.83 8.89 8.43
N ILE A 7 -4.80 7.75 9.12
CA ILE A 7 -4.13 6.52 8.65
C ILE A 7 -4.76 6.05 7.34
N CYS A 8 -6.09 5.99 7.27
CA CYS A 8 -6.81 5.58 6.07
C CYS A 8 -6.50 6.47 4.86
N ILE A 9 -6.42 7.80 5.04
CA ILE A 9 -6.03 8.73 3.98
C ILE A 9 -4.61 8.45 3.47
N LEU A 10 -3.66 8.20 4.38
CA LEU A 10 -2.28 7.87 4.01
C LEU A 10 -2.19 6.53 3.28
N LEU A 11 -2.91 5.51 3.73
CA LEU A 11 -2.96 4.21 3.06
C LEU A 11 -3.58 4.29 1.66
N MET A 12 -4.62 5.13 1.48
CA MET A 12 -5.16 5.42 0.14
C MET A 12 -4.11 6.06 -0.76
N ALA A 13 -3.36 7.04 -0.25
CA ALA A 13 -2.31 7.71 -1.01
C ALA A 13 -1.19 6.75 -1.41
N ILE A 14 -0.80 5.83 -0.51
CA ILE A 14 0.16 4.77 -0.81
C ILE A 14 -0.37 3.85 -1.92
N GLY A 15 -1.59 3.34 -1.79
CA GLY A 15 -2.20 2.45 -2.80
C GLY A 15 -2.30 3.12 -4.18
N GLU A 16 -2.69 4.39 -4.22
CA GLU A 16 -2.73 5.20 -5.45
C GLU A 16 -1.33 5.37 -6.07
N SER A 17 -0.31 5.61 -5.24
CA SER A 17 1.07 5.79 -5.70
C SER A 17 1.63 4.49 -6.28
N LEU A 18 1.35 3.35 -5.65
CA LEU A 18 1.74 2.04 -6.16
C LEU A 18 1.08 1.73 -7.51
N LYS A 19 -0.20 2.06 -7.70
CA LYS A 19 -0.87 1.93 -9.01
C LYS A 19 -0.17 2.78 -10.08
N LYS A 20 0.26 3.99 -9.75
CA LYS A 20 1.01 4.86 -10.67
C LYS A 20 2.37 4.27 -11.01
N ILE A 21 3.12 3.77 -10.03
CA ILE A 21 4.43 3.11 -10.25
C ILE A 21 4.26 1.89 -11.16
N ASP A 22 3.29 1.04 -10.87
CA ASP A 22 2.97 -0.14 -11.67
C ASP A 22 2.64 0.25 -13.12
N LYS A 23 1.87 1.33 -13.31
CA LYS A 23 1.53 1.85 -14.64
C LYS A 23 2.73 2.42 -15.39
N ILE A 24 3.57 3.25 -14.77
CA ILE A 24 4.73 3.87 -15.46
C ILE A 24 5.85 2.88 -15.75
N THR A 25 5.85 1.74 -15.07
CA THR A 25 6.81 0.64 -15.29
C THR A 25 6.24 -0.50 -16.11
N ASP A 26 5.05 -0.33 -16.70
CA ASP A 26 4.32 -1.34 -17.46
C ASP A 26 4.19 -2.69 -16.72
N GLY A 27 4.06 -2.63 -15.39
CA GLY A 27 3.97 -3.79 -14.50
C GLY A 27 5.27 -4.61 -14.38
N GLN A 28 6.40 -4.12 -14.90
CA GLN A 28 7.65 -4.90 -14.97
C GLN A 28 8.53 -4.75 -13.73
N LEU A 29 8.40 -3.65 -12.98
CA LEU A 29 9.25 -3.39 -11.82
C LEU A 29 8.80 -4.19 -10.59
N LEU A 30 7.55 -4.00 -10.16
CA LEU A 30 7.05 -4.53 -8.88
C LEU A 30 7.04 -6.06 -8.85
N VAL A 31 6.78 -6.71 -9.99
CA VAL A 31 6.74 -8.19 -10.10
C VAL A 31 8.09 -8.86 -9.76
N LYS A 32 9.20 -8.13 -9.83
CA LYS A 32 10.53 -8.62 -9.42
C LYS A 32 10.65 -8.81 -7.90
N TYR A 33 9.75 -8.21 -7.12
CA TYR A 33 9.79 -8.16 -5.66
C TYR A 33 8.55 -8.84 -5.07
N SER A 34 8.44 -10.16 -5.27
CA SER A 34 7.25 -10.97 -4.93
C SER A 34 6.98 -11.15 -3.44
N GLN A 35 7.90 -10.71 -2.56
CA GLN A 35 7.68 -10.74 -1.11
C GLN A 35 6.57 -9.79 -0.65
N VAL A 36 6.21 -8.79 -1.47
CA VAL A 36 5.17 -7.82 -1.18
C VAL A 36 3.88 -8.20 -1.90
N ASP A 37 2.75 -8.18 -1.18
CA ASP A 37 1.43 -8.29 -1.80
C ASP A 37 1.05 -6.96 -2.48
N TRP A 38 1.57 -6.75 -3.69
CA TRP A 38 1.27 -5.57 -4.49
C TRP A 38 -0.21 -5.43 -4.81
N LYS A 39 -0.93 -6.55 -4.97
CA LYS A 39 -2.36 -6.52 -5.29
C LYS A 39 -3.14 -6.01 -4.08
N GLY A 40 -2.87 -6.54 -2.90
CA GLY A 40 -3.46 -6.07 -1.65
C GLY A 40 -3.18 -4.59 -1.39
N LEU A 41 -1.92 -4.17 -1.46
CA LEU A 41 -1.52 -2.78 -1.20
C LEU A 41 -2.11 -1.78 -2.20
N LYS A 42 -2.17 -2.12 -3.50
CA LYS A 42 -2.89 -1.31 -4.50
C LYS A 42 -4.39 -1.27 -4.23
N GLY A 43 -4.95 -2.38 -3.75
CA GLY A 43 -6.37 -2.52 -3.41
C GLY A 43 -6.82 -1.71 -2.19
N LEU A 44 -5.91 -1.39 -1.25
CA LEU A 44 -6.24 -0.60 -0.05
C LEU A 44 -6.95 0.72 -0.40
N ARG A 45 -6.50 1.41 -1.45
CA ARG A 45 -7.14 2.64 -1.93
C ARG A 45 -8.61 2.43 -2.28
N ASP A 46 -8.93 1.34 -2.97
CA ASP A 46 -10.29 1.07 -3.43
C ASP A 46 -11.19 0.63 -2.26
N ILE A 47 -10.66 -0.22 -1.36
CA ILE A 47 -11.38 -0.69 -0.18
C ILE A 47 -11.69 0.49 0.75
N ILE A 48 -10.67 1.27 1.14
CA ILE A 48 -10.84 2.41 2.04
C ILE A 48 -11.74 3.47 1.40
N GLY A 49 -11.55 3.78 0.12
CA GLY A 49 -12.32 4.85 -0.55
C GLY A 49 -13.81 4.54 -0.74
N HIS A 50 -14.19 3.28 -0.90
CA HIS A 50 -15.58 2.89 -1.17
C HIS A 50 -16.30 2.27 0.04
N GLN A 51 -15.55 1.62 0.95
CA GLN A 51 -16.10 0.85 2.07
C GLN A 51 -15.61 1.37 3.42
N TYR A 52 -15.28 2.67 3.49
CA TYR A 52 -14.70 3.30 4.68
C TYR A 52 -15.49 3.02 5.97
N PHE A 53 -16.82 3.10 5.94
CA PHE A 53 -17.66 2.91 7.13
C PHE A 53 -17.67 1.47 7.64
N ASP A 54 -17.38 0.51 6.77
CA ASP A 54 -17.34 -0.92 7.09
C ASP A 54 -15.91 -1.42 7.35
N ILE A 55 -14.95 -0.49 7.46
CA ILE A 55 -13.54 -0.86 7.58
C ILE A 55 -13.23 -1.44 8.96
N ASN A 56 -12.52 -2.57 8.96
CA ASN A 56 -12.00 -3.15 10.18
C ASN A 56 -10.75 -2.39 10.64
N ALA A 57 -10.87 -1.61 11.71
CA ALA A 57 -9.78 -0.83 12.29
C ALA A 57 -8.58 -1.70 12.73
N GLU A 58 -8.83 -2.92 13.24
CA GLU A 58 -7.77 -3.85 13.65
C GLU A 58 -6.97 -4.33 12.44
N ALA A 59 -7.65 -4.60 11.31
CA ALA A 59 -6.98 -4.95 10.07
C ALA A 59 -6.10 -3.81 9.56
N ILE A 60 -6.57 -2.56 9.62
CA ILE A 60 -5.78 -1.38 9.24
C ILE A 60 -4.54 -1.22 10.11
N ILE A 61 -4.70 -1.35 11.43
CA ILE A 61 -3.57 -1.29 12.36
C ILE A 61 -2.59 -2.43 12.09
N GLN A 62 -3.07 -3.62 11.75
CA GLN A 62 -2.23 -4.76 11.43
C GLN A 62 -1.43 -4.53 10.14
N THR A 63 -2.05 -4.00 9.09
CA THR A 63 -1.37 -3.58 7.85
C THR A 63 -0.27 -2.56 8.15
N CYS A 64 -0.54 -1.57 9.02
CA CYS A 64 0.49 -0.61 9.44
C CYS A 64 1.68 -1.26 10.17
N LYS A 65 1.46 -2.35 10.90
CA LYS A 65 2.51 -3.05 11.67
C LYS A 65 3.31 -4.05 10.84
N THR A 66 2.75 -4.54 9.74
CA THR A 66 3.33 -5.68 8.99
C THR A 66 3.65 -5.31 7.55
N ASP A 67 2.64 -4.97 6.76
CA ASP A 67 2.78 -4.71 5.33
C ASP A 67 3.56 -3.41 5.06
N ILE A 68 3.33 -2.35 5.84
CA ILE A 68 3.96 -1.05 5.61
C ILE A 68 5.49 -1.07 5.86
N PRO A 69 6.01 -1.67 6.94
CA PRO A 69 7.46 -1.86 7.10
C PRO A 69 8.08 -2.67 5.95
N LEU A 70 7.47 -3.80 5.58
CA LEU A 70 7.93 -4.63 4.48
C LEU A 70 7.95 -3.88 3.13
N LEU A 71 6.91 -3.09 2.87
CA LEU A 71 6.82 -2.22 1.71
C LEU A 71 7.98 -1.21 1.71
N LYS A 72 8.21 -0.52 2.84
CA LYS A 72 9.28 0.47 2.96
C LYS A 72 10.64 -0.14 2.65
N ASP A 73 10.97 -1.28 3.27
CA ASP A 73 12.25 -1.94 3.09
C ASP A 73 12.44 -2.41 1.63
N THR A 74 11.36 -2.89 1.01
CA THR A 74 11.38 -3.28 -0.40
C THR A 74 11.56 -2.09 -1.34
N LEU A 75 10.89 -0.96 -1.08
CA LEU A 75 11.07 0.26 -1.87
C LEU A 75 12.49 0.83 -1.75
N LEU A 76 13.09 0.78 -0.55
CA LEU A 76 14.49 1.15 -0.38
C LEU A 76 15.41 0.24 -1.18
N LYS A 77 15.16 -1.07 -1.18
CA LYS A 77 15.90 -2.05 -1.99
C LYS A 77 15.79 -1.74 -3.49
N ILE A 78 14.59 -1.43 -3.99
CA ILE A 78 14.35 -1.03 -5.38
C ILE A 78 15.22 0.17 -5.76
N ILE A 79 15.27 1.21 -4.91
CA ILE A 79 16.06 2.43 -5.17
C ILE A 79 17.56 2.16 -5.18
N THR A 80 18.03 1.12 -4.47
CA THR A 80 19.46 0.76 -4.42
C THR A 80 19.91 -0.22 -5.49
N GLU A 81 18.99 -1.02 -6.05
CA GLU A 81 19.31 -2.10 -6.99
C GLU A 81 19.01 -1.76 -8.47
N GLU A 82 18.21 -0.72 -8.72
CA GLU A 82 18.02 -0.12 -10.06
C GLU A 82 18.99 1.06 -10.28
#